data_AF-A0AA39GIE6-F1
#
_entry.id   AF-A0AA39GIE6-F1
#
_cell.length_a   1.000
_cell.length_b   1.000
_cell.length_c   1.000
_cell.angle_alpha   90.00
_cell.angle_beta   90.00
_cell.angle_gamma   90.00
#
_symmetry.space_group_name_H-M   'P 1'
#
loop_
_entity.id
_entity.type
_entity.pdbx_description
1 polymer ?
#
loop_
_entity_poly.entity_id
_entity_poly.type
_entity_poly.pdbx_seq_one_letter_code
_entity_poly.pdbx_strand_id
1 'polypeptide(L)'
;MTATIFSLSRQYPCWDAILRSLDLPTIKALRLAHRELAESCLTPFFLQHVASQTVELIPDDGGKALAELCDHPLSTHVKTLKIITNVYDKSIIEKSIQTGRDWTISPYAGRLRCSRTLAPREIESLHKEVLWLRERHDAEMGIADEEIIGRLARTFRRLKSLRALSLDARLCYGPGVYDSADRTASWPLVRQGASRLFELVIGAIGKSGVLIEELDAYWSRTGCAVSIDSLARSLQSVGQDGGADPWDAMRGHWCHPFIE
;
A
#
# COMPACT_ATOMS: atom_id res chain seq x y z
N MET A 1 -30.81 -4.40 -14.73
CA MET A 1 -30.09 -3.72 -15.84
C MET A 1 -28.98 -4.65 -16.35
N THR A 2 -29.34 -5.74 -17.04
CA THR A 2 -28.40 -6.83 -17.44
C THR A 2 -28.37 -7.07 -18.96
N ALA A 3 -29.04 -6.24 -19.76
CA ALA A 3 -29.31 -6.53 -21.16
C ALA A 3 -28.27 -5.97 -22.17
N THR A 4 -27.32 -5.12 -21.76
CA THR A 4 -26.45 -4.40 -22.74
C THR A 4 -25.01 -4.91 -22.84
N ILE A 5 -24.53 -5.69 -21.86
CA ILE A 5 -23.13 -6.21 -21.84
C ILE A 5 -22.84 -7.20 -23.00
N PHE A 6 -23.88 -7.65 -23.72
CA PHE A 6 -23.81 -8.77 -24.66
C PHE A 6 -23.57 -8.43 -26.15
N SER A 7 -23.48 -7.16 -26.57
CA SER A 7 -23.48 -6.86 -28.03
C SER A 7 -22.15 -7.14 -28.72
N LEU A 8 -21.01 -6.72 -28.15
CA LEU A 8 -19.70 -6.83 -28.80
C LEU A 8 -19.03 -8.20 -28.63
N SER A 9 -19.20 -8.86 -27.48
CA SER A 9 -18.66 -10.22 -27.24
C SER A 9 -19.35 -11.28 -28.11
N ARG A 10 -20.62 -11.06 -28.50
CA ARG A 10 -21.31 -11.89 -29.50
C ARG A 10 -20.84 -11.61 -30.94
N GLN A 11 -20.42 -10.38 -31.23
CA GLN A 11 -19.98 -10.00 -32.57
C GLN A 11 -18.54 -10.42 -32.88
N TYR A 12 -17.67 -10.49 -31.86
CA TYR A 12 -16.26 -10.83 -32.01
C TYR A 12 -15.82 -11.84 -30.94
N PRO A 13 -15.79 -13.16 -31.23
CA PRO A 13 -15.42 -14.20 -30.25
C PRO A 13 -13.97 -14.09 -29.76
N CYS A 14 -13.12 -13.29 -30.42
CA CYS A 14 -11.77 -12.97 -29.99
C CYS A 14 -11.67 -11.74 -29.08
N TRP A 15 -12.78 -11.02 -28.81
CA TRP A 15 -12.75 -9.77 -28.06
C TRP A 15 -12.21 -9.93 -26.63
N ASP A 16 -12.65 -10.97 -25.90
CA ASP A 16 -12.12 -11.27 -24.57
C ASP A 16 -10.62 -11.63 -24.61
N ALA A 17 -10.15 -12.27 -25.69
CA ALA A 17 -8.74 -12.59 -25.87
C ALA A 17 -7.91 -11.33 -26.14
N ILE A 18 -8.45 -10.38 -26.91
CA ILE A 18 -7.85 -9.07 -27.15
C ILE A 18 -7.80 -8.28 -25.84
N LEU A 19 -8.90 -8.18 -25.09
CA LEU A 19 -8.91 -7.43 -23.84
C LEU A 19 -7.98 -8.02 -22.77
N ARG A 20 -7.73 -9.34 -22.78
CA ARG A 20 -6.74 -9.98 -21.90
C ARG A 20 -5.29 -9.71 -22.29
N SER A 21 -5.01 -9.37 -23.55
CA SER A 21 -3.65 -9.06 -24.02
C SER A 21 -3.28 -7.59 -23.85
N LEU A 22 -4.26 -6.73 -23.55
CA LEU A 22 -4.04 -5.31 -23.31
C LEU A 22 -3.63 -5.03 -21.86
N ASP A 23 -2.75 -4.06 -21.69
CA ASP A 23 -2.41 -3.55 -20.38
C ASP A 23 -3.54 -2.68 -19.80
N LEU A 24 -3.52 -2.50 -18.48
CA LEU A 24 -4.55 -1.76 -17.77
C LEU A 24 -4.66 -0.28 -18.24
N PRO A 25 -3.56 0.45 -18.51
CA PRO A 25 -3.66 1.79 -19.09
C PRO A 25 -4.42 1.82 -20.42
N THR A 26 -4.17 0.86 -21.32
CA THR A 26 -4.87 0.78 -22.60
C THR A 26 -6.33 0.42 -22.42
N ILE A 27 -6.68 -0.49 -21.50
CA ILE A 27 -8.07 -0.79 -21.17
C ILE A 27 -8.77 0.46 -20.63
N LYS A 28 -8.13 1.23 -19.74
CA LYS A 28 -8.69 2.50 -19.23
C LYS A 28 -8.92 3.51 -20.37
N ALA A 29 -7.96 3.66 -21.28
CA ALA A 29 -8.09 4.54 -22.44
C ALA A 29 -9.24 4.11 -23.37
N LEU A 30 -9.38 2.81 -23.63
CA LEU A 30 -10.49 2.25 -24.43
C LEU A 30 -11.86 2.54 -23.81
N ARG A 31 -11.96 2.47 -22.47
CA ARG A 31 -13.21 2.81 -21.77
C ARG A 31 -13.57 4.29 -21.87
N LEU A 32 -12.58 5.17 -21.99
CA LEU A 32 -12.81 6.62 -22.18
C LEU A 32 -13.15 6.98 -23.63
N ALA A 33 -12.79 6.12 -24.59
CA ALA A 33 -12.97 6.40 -26.01
C ALA A 33 -14.41 6.21 -26.52
N HIS A 34 -15.12 5.19 -26.02
CA HIS A 34 -16.47 4.87 -26.51
C HIS A 34 -17.32 4.13 -25.46
N ARG A 35 -18.61 4.47 -25.35
CA ARG A 35 -19.51 3.87 -24.34
C ARG A 35 -19.67 2.35 -24.47
N GLU A 36 -19.82 1.84 -25.70
CA GLU A 36 -19.98 0.40 -25.92
C GLU A 36 -18.69 -0.36 -25.62
N LEU A 37 -17.53 0.24 -25.93
CA LEU A 37 -16.25 -0.31 -25.53
C LEU A 37 -16.13 -0.27 -24.01
N ALA A 38 -16.56 0.82 -23.37
CA ALA A 38 -16.54 0.98 -21.92
C ALA A 38 -17.31 -0.11 -21.18
N GLU A 39 -18.48 -0.49 -21.69
CA GLU A 39 -19.31 -1.57 -21.17
C GLU A 39 -18.68 -2.95 -21.46
N SER A 40 -18.15 -3.15 -22.67
CA SER A 40 -17.49 -4.42 -23.06
C SER A 40 -16.17 -4.68 -22.32
N CYS A 41 -15.48 -3.63 -21.89
CA CYS A 41 -14.22 -3.71 -21.15
C CYS A 41 -14.43 -4.05 -19.66
N LEU A 42 -15.67 -4.13 -19.17
CA LEU A 42 -16.00 -4.66 -17.83
C LEU A 42 -15.90 -6.19 -17.80
N THR A 43 -14.79 -6.73 -18.30
CA THR A 43 -14.54 -8.17 -18.28
C THR A 43 -14.32 -8.64 -16.85
N PRO A 44 -14.55 -9.94 -16.57
CA PRO A 44 -14.20 -10.53 -15.27
C PRO A 44 -12.74 -10.27 -14.87
N PHE A 45 -11.83 -10.21 -15.84
CA PHE A 45 -10.42 -9.89 -15.61
C PHE A 45 -10.21 -8.46 -15.12
N PHE A 46 -10.84 -7.48 -15.77
CA PHE A 46 -10.78 -6.08 -15.32
C PHE A 46 -11.42 -5.91 -13.93
N LEU A 47 -12.56 -6.57 -13.69
CA LEU A 47 -13.23 -6.52 -12.38
C LEU A 47 -12.40 -7.19 -11.28
N GLN A 48 -11.68 -8.27 -11.58
CA GLN A 48 -10.73 -8.88 -10.65
C GLN A 48 -9.59 -7.90 -10.29
N HIS A 49 -9.12 -7.12 -11.27
CA HIS A 49 -8.13 -6.09 -10.99
C HIS A 49 -8.72 -4.98 -10.09
N VAL A 50 -9.90 -4.44 -10.41
CA VAL A 50 -10.56 -3.44 -9.56
C VAL A 50 -10.87 -3.99 -8.16
N ALA A 51 -11.16 -5.28 -8.04
CA ALA A 51 -11.45 -5.92 -6.78
C ALA A 51 -10.27 -5.93 -5.81
N SER A 52 -9.02 -5.88 -6.30
CA SER A 52 -7.83 -5.85 -5.45
C SER A 52 -6.99 -4.63 -5.75
N GLN A 53 -6.89 -3.71 -4.80
CA GLN A 53 -6.21 -2.44 -4.97
C GLN A 53 -5.05 -2.33 -3.99
N THR A 54 -3.91 -1.84 -4.47
CA THR A 54 -2.74 -1.56 -3.62
C THR A 54 -2.49 -0.06 -3.63
N VAL A 55 -2.35 0.52 -2.43
CA VAL A 55 -2.17 1.94 -2.23
C VAL A 55 -0.96 2.16 -1.35
N GLU A 56 -0.14 3.13 -1.73
CA GLU A 56 0.95 3.61 -0.89
C GLU A 56 0.44 4.70 0.05
N LEU A 57 0.82 4.61 1.32
CA LEU A 57 0.28 5.45 2.38
C LEU A 57 0.48 6.94 2.08
N ILE A 58 1.59 7.37 1.44
CA ILE A 58 1.87 8.69 0.80
C ILE A 58 3.35 8.71 0.34
N PRO A 59 3.71 9.24 -0.86
CA PRO A 59 3.72 10.68 -1.19
C PRO A 59 2.90 11.04 -2.43
N ASP A 60 1.96 11.99 -2.28
CA ASP A 60 1.13 12.67 -3.29
C ASP A 60 0.28 11.87 -4.30
N ASP A 61 0.77 10.76 -4.86
CA ASP A 61 0.07 10.04 -5.93
C ASP A 61 -0.81 8.90 -5.39
N GLY A 62 -0.37 8.19 -4.35
CA GLY A 62 -1.13 7.09 -3.74
C GLY A 62 -2.46 7.53 -3.12
N GLY A 63 -2.45 8.65 -2.40
CA GLY A 63 -3.66 9.24 -1.81
C GLY A 63 -4.65 9.77 -2.85
N LYS A 64 -4.15 10.32 -3.98
CA LYS A 64 -4.99 10.74 -5.10
C LYS A 64 -5.62 9.55 -5.80
N ALA A 65 -4.84 8.52 -6.12
CA ALA A 65 -5.34 7.30 -6.76
C ALA A 65 -6.45 6.64 -5.94
N LEU A 66 -6.31 6.60 -4.61
CA LEU A 66 -7.32 6.05 -3.71
C LEU A 66 -8.58 6.93 -3.63
N ALA A 67 -8.42 8.26 -3.60
CA ALA A 67 -9.54 9.18 -3.63
C ALA A 67 -10.32 9.08 -4.96
N GLU A 68 -9.61 9.07 -6.09
CA GLU A 68 -10.16 8.91 -7.45
C GLU A 68 -10.91 7.59 -7.60
N LEU A 69 -10.34 6.49 -7.10
CA LEU A 69 -11.00 5.18 -7.10
C LEU A 69 -12.31 5.22 -6.32
N CYS A 70 -12.38 5.95 -5.21
CA CYS A 70 -13.57 6.06 -4.38
C CYS A 70 -14.65 6.98 -4.99
N ASP A 71 -14.27 7.98 -5.77
CA ASP A 71 -15.20 8.82 -6.55
C ASP A 71 -15.72 8.09 -7.80
N HIS A 72 -15.08 7.00 -8.21
CA HIS A 72 -15.50 6.22 -9.36
C HIS A 72 -16.71 5.31 -9.02
N PRO A 73 -17.68 5.14 -9.92
CA PRO A 73 -18.80 4.19 -9.76
C PRO A 73 -18.41 2.73 -9.52
N LEU A 74 -17.13 2.38 -9.69
CA LEU A 74 -16.60 1.03 -9.50
C LEU A 74 -16.00 0.81 -8.11
N SER A 75 -16.01 1.83 -7.24
CA SER A 75 -15.59 1.72 -5.85
C SER A 75 -16.29 0.57 -5.10
N THR A 76 -17.54 0.26 -5.46
CA THR A 76 -18.34 -0.85 -4.92
C THR A 76 -17.77 -2.24 -5.26
N HIS A 77 -16.96 -2.33 -6.31
CA HIS A 77 -16.30 -3.56 -6.73
C HIS A 77 -14.97 -3.79 -6.03
N VAL A 78 -14.42 -2.79 -5.34
CA VAL A 78 -13.21 -2.95 -4.52
C VAL A 78 -13.57 -3.84 -3.32
N LYS A 79 -12.94 -5.01 -3.23
CA LYS A 79 -13.18 -5.99 -2.15
C LYS A 79 -11.96 -6.17 -1.27
N THR A 80 -10.78 -5.99 -1.83
CA THR A 80 -9.50 -6.16 -1.16
C THR A 80 -8.68 -4.89 -1.34
N LEU A 81 -8.19 -4.36 -0.23
CA LEU A 81 -7.30 -3.20 -0.23
C LEU A 81 -6.00 -3.57 0.48
N LYS A 82 -4.86 -3.26 -0.15
CA LYS A 82 -3.54 -3.36 0.46
C LYS A 82 -2.98 -1.96 0.66
N ILE A 83 -2.60 -1.61 1.88
CA ILE A 83 -1.96 -0.33 2.20
C ILE A 83 -0.50 -0.59 2.53
N ILE A 84 0.40 0.13 1.85
CA ILE A 84 1.84 -0.04 1.99
C ILE A 84 2.47 1.25 2.50
N THR A 85 3.23 1.18 3.59
CA THR A 85 4.10 2.29 4.04
C THR A 85 5.51 2.16 3.49
N ASN A 86 6.11 3.29 3.13
CA ASN A 86 7.48 3.39 2.67
C ASN A 86 8.40 3.71 3.85
N VAL A 87 9.36 2.84 4.12
CA VAL A 87 10.37 3.05 5.15
C VAL A 87 11.66 3.45 4.46
N TYR A 88 12.03 4.72 4.58
CA TYR A 88 13.24 5.27 3.96
C TYR A 88 14.47 4.95 4.82
N ASP A 89 15.40 4.18 4.28
CA ASP A 89 16.66 3.84 4.97
C ASP A 89 17.86 4.35 4.17
N LYS A 90 18.54 5.34 4.75
CA LYS A 90 19.74 5.96 4.19
C LYS A 90 21.04 5.35 4.69
N SER A 91 21.00 4.44 5.67
CA SER A 91 22.18 3.97 6.41
C SER A 91 23.23 3.32 5.50
N ILE A 92 22.80 2.54 4.52
CA ILE A 92 23.69 1.85 3.56
C ILE A 92 24.33 2.84 2.59
N ILE A 93 23.58 3.84 2.14
CA ILE A 93 24.08 4.87 1.23
C ILE A 93 25.07 5.77 1.96
N GLU A 94 24.74 6.20 3.18
CA GLU A 94 25.64 6.99 4.03
C GLU A 94 26.94 6.22 4.32
N LYS A 95 26.85 4.92 4.61
CA LYS A 95 28.02 4.06 4.77
C LYS A 95 28.87 3.98 3.49
N SER A 96 28.22 3.95 2.33
CA SER A 96 28.90 3.94 1.03
C SER A 96 29.65 5.23 0.75
N ILE A 97 29.04 6.37 1.07
CA ILE A 97 29.68 7.69 1.00
C ILE A 97 30.88 7.77 1.95
N GLN A 98 30.69 7.40 3.23
CA GLN A 98 31.72 7.51 4.27
C GLN A 98 32.95 6.63 3.97
N THR A 99 32.74 5.43 3.45
CA THR A 99 33.83 4.47 3.20
C THR A 99 34.41 4.57 1.79
N GLY A 100 33.76 5.32 0.89
CA GLY A 100 34.11 5.35 -0.54
C GLY A 100 33.97 3.99 -1.22
N ARG A 101 33.14 3.09 -0.66
CA ARG A 101 32.93 1.73 -1.16
C ARG A 101 31.45 1.47 -1.39
N ASP A 102 31.17 0.68 -2.41
CA ASP A 102 29.83 0.27 -2.78
C ASP A 102 29.32 -0.79 -1.78
N TRP A 103 28.47 -0.37 -0.84
CA TRP A 103 27.77 -1.26 0.08
C TRP A 103 26.37 -1.56 -0.44
N THR A 104 26.04 -2.85 -0.55
CA THR A 104 24.71 -3.33 -0.94
C THR A 104 24.25 -4.43 -0.01
N ILE A 105 22.94 -4.69 0.02
CA ILE A 105 22.39 -5.87 0.69
C ILE A 105 22.46 -7.05 -0.27
N SER A 106 23.03 -8.17 0.20
CA SER A 106 23.04 -9.41 -0.55
C SER A 106 21.61 -9.96 -0.70
N PRO A 107 21.12 -10.20 -1.92
CA PRO A 107 19.74 -10.66 -2.16
C PRO A 107 19.45 -12.05 -1.60
N TYR A 108 20.47 -12.83 -1.25
CA TYR A 108 20.34 -14.20 -0.75
C TYR A 108 20.42 -14.33 0.77
N ALA A 109 20.96 -13.34 1.48
CA ALA A 109 21.31 -13.49 2.89
C ALA A 109 20.99 -12.26 3.76
N GLY A 110 20.50 -11.16 3.18
CA GLY A 110 20.27 -9.91 3.91
C GLY A 110 21.54 -9.29 4.50
N ARG A 111 22.72 -9.82 4.15
CA ARG A 111 24.01 -9.38 4.68
C ARG A 111 24.57 -8.25 3.83
N LEU A 112 25.14 -7.25 4.49
CA LEU A 112 25.89 -6.19 3.85
C LEU A 112 27.09 -6.78 3.10
N ARG A 113 27.19 -6.46 1.81
CA ARG A 113 28.32 -6.81 0.95
C ARG A 113 28.99 -5.52 0.50
N CYS A 114 30.31 -5.50 0.59
CA CYS A 114 31.15 -4.50 -0.05
C CYS A 114 31.62 -5.05 -1.39
N SER A 115 31.37 -4.34 -2.49
CA SER A 115 31.76 -4.81 -3.83
C SER A 115 33.06 -4.17 -4.29
N ARG A 116 33.09 -2.83 -4.41
CA ARG A 116 34.16 -2.10 -5.10
C ARG A 116 34.35 -0.70 -4.53
N THR A 117 35.46 -0.07 -4.89
CA THR A 117 35.68 1.37 -4.65
C THR A 117 34.79 2.19 -5.58
N LEU A 118 34.18 3.25 -5.05
CA LEU A 118 33.33 4.17 -5.80
C LEU A 118 34.16 5.27 -6.45
N ALA A 119 33.81 5.63 -7.68
CA ALA A 119 34.34 6.80 -8.34
C ALA A 119 33.72 8.09 -7.75
N PRO A 120 34.39 9.26 -7.83
CA PRO A 120 33.86 10.51 -7.28
C PRO A 120 32.46 10.89 -7.77
N ARG A 121 32.17 10.65 -9.06
CA ARG A 121 30.84 10.88 -9.66
C ARG A 121 29.73 10.03 -9.04
N GLU A 122 30.07 8.81 -8.61
CA GLU A 122 29.11 7.88 -8.00
C GLU A 122 28.82 8.32 -6.58
N ILE A 123 29.85 8.76 -5.85
CA ILE A 123 29.69 9.37 -4.53
C ILE A 123 28.79 10.62 -4.62
N GLU A 124 28.95 11.45 -5.65
CA GLU A 124 28.06 12.61 -5.87
C GLU A 124 26.60 12.17 -6.12
N SER A 125 26.37 11.11 -6.90
CA SER A 125 25.03 10.53 -7.10
C SER A 125 24.42 10.06 -5.78
N LEU A 126 25.21 9.37 -4.95
CA LEU A 126 24.74 8.89 -3.63
C LEU A 126 24.35 10.05 -2.70
N HIS A 127 25.04 11.19 -2.75
CA HIS A 127 24.62 12.37 -2.00
C HIS A 127 23.24 12.88 -2.44
N LYS A 128 22.95 12.87 -3.76
CA LYS A 128 21.63 13.24 -4.29
C LYS A 128 20.55 12.25 -3.85
N GLU A 129 20.87 10.97 -3.80
CA GLU A 129 19.94 9.93 -3.31
C GLU A 129 19.64 10.07 -1.81
N VAL A 130 20.65 10.35 -0.98
CA VAL A 130 20.44 10.64 0.45
C VAL A 130 19.56 11.87 0.64
N LEU A 131 19.79 12.93 -0.14
CA LEU A 131 18.96 14.12 -0.09
C LEU A 131 17.51 13.81 -0.46
N TRP A 132 17.29 13.06 -1.54
CA TRP A 132 15.96 12.62 -1.97
C TRP A 132 15.25 11.79 -0.90
N LEU A 133 15.94 10.81 -0.29
CA LEU A 133 15.38 9.98 0.78
C LEU A 133 14.96 10.83 1.98
N ARG A 134 15.79 11.83 2.32
CA ARG A 134 15.50 12.75 3.42
C ARG A 134 14.27 13.61 3.12
N GLU A 135 14.22 14.23 1.94
CA GLU A 135 13.07 15.04 1.52
C GLU A 135 11.78 14.21 1.53
N ARG A 136 11.83 12.95 1.10
CA ARG A 136 10.66 12.05 1.12
C ARG A 136 10.24 11.65 2.52
N HIS A 137 11.20 11.31 3.39
CA HIS A 137 10.92 11.02 4.79
C HIS A 137 10.32 12.24 5.50
N ASP A 138 10.93 13.41 5.35
CA ASP A 138 10.49 14.65 5.97
C ASP A 138 9.10 15.07 5.45
N ALA A 139 8.82 14.87 4.15
CA ALA A 139 7.48 15.10 3.60
C ALA A 139 6.42 14.15 4.18
N GLU A 140 6.74 12.87 4.39
CA GLU A 140 5.82 11.89 4.99
C GLU A 140 5.60 12.12 6.49
N MET A 141 6.65 12.53 7.21
CA MET A 141 6.58 12.86 8.64
C MET A 141 5.99 14.26 8.89
N GLY A 142 6.05 15.15 7.91
CA GLY A 142 5.49 16.50 7.99
C GLY A 142 3.96 16.55 7.87
N ILE A 143 3.31 15.47 7.44
CA ILE A 143 1.85 15.36 7.40
C ILE A 143 1.37 14.86 8.76
N ALA A 144 0.46 15.62 9.37
CA ALA A 144 -0.14 15.25 10.65
C ALA A 144 -0.90 13.92 10.56
N ASP A 145 -0.73 13.07 11.57
CA ASP A 145 -1.37 11.75 11.60
C ASP A 145 -2.91 11.86 11.53
N GLU A 146 -3.51 12.88 12.16
CA GLU A 146 -4.94 13.18 12.07
C GLU A 146 -5.41 13.45 10.64
N GLU A 147 -4.57 14.08 9.83
CA GLU A 147 -4.88 14.35 8.42
C GLU A 147 -4.89 13.04 7.62
N ILE A 148 -3.90 12.18 7.83
CA ILE A 148 -3.82 10.87 7.17
C ILE A 148 -5.02 10.01 7.59
N ILE A 149 -5.29 9.94 8.89
CA ILE A 149 -6.47 9.26 9.45
C ILE A 149 -7.75 9.82 8.81
N GLY A 150 -7.89 11.14 8.70
CA GLY A 150 -9.07 11.78 8.11
C GLY A 150 -9.23 11.51 6.61
N ARG A 151 -8.13 11.38 5.85
CA ARG A 151 -8.14 10.97 4.44
C ARG A 151 -8.57 9.52 4.30
N LEU A 152 -7.94 8.60 5.03
CA LEU A 152 -8.28 7.18 5.04
C LEU A 152 -9.72 6.92 5.49
N ALA A 153 -10.18 7.62 6.53
CA ALA A 153 -11.54 7.46 7.03
C ALA A 153 -12.59 7.87 5.99
N ARG A 154 -12.34 8.94 5.23
CA ARG A 154 -13.22 9.35 4.11
C ARG A 154 -13.28 8.29 3.01
N THR A 155 -12.13 7.70 2.67
CA THR A 155 -12.05 6.59 1.71
C THR A 155 -12.86 5.39 2.20
N PHE A 156 -12.59 4.92 3.41
CA PHE A 156 -13.25 3.75 3.99
C PHE A 156 -14.78 3.92 4.08
N ARG A 157 -15.25 5.12 4.44
CA ARG A 157 -16.67 5.44 4.49
C ARG A 157 -17.35 5.35 3.11
N ARG A 158 -16.62 5.63 2.03
CA ARG A 158 -17.10 5.50 0.65
C ARG A 158 -17.12 4.05 0.17
N LEU A 159 -16.12 3.26 0.55
CA LEU A 159 -16.05 1.83 0.23
C LEU A 159 -17.14 1.02 0.94
N LYS A 160 -17.59 1.48 2.11
CA LYS A 160 -18.63 0.89 2.98
C LYS A 160 -18.26 -0.47 3.58
N SER A 161 -17.84 -1.42 2.76
CA SER A 161 -17.35 -2.72 3.20
C SER A 161 -16.18 -3.22 2.36
N LEU A 162 -15.26 -3.90 3.04
CA LEU A 162 -14.12 -4.59 2.46
C LEU A 162 -14.15 -6.05 2.92
N ARG A 163 -13.91 -6.96 1.99
CA ARG A 163 -13.65 -8.36 2.32
C ARG A 163 -12.30 -8.49 3.02
N ALA A 164 -11.27 -7.85 2.49
CA ALA A 164 -9.94 -7.95 3.06
C ALA A 164 -9.20 -6.61 3.06
N LEU A 165 -8.51 -6.31 4.15
CA LEU A 165 -7.58 -5.20 4.29
C LEU A 165 -6.21 -5.76 4.68
N SER A 166 -5.19 -5.53 3.86
CA SER A 166 -3.82 -5.99 4.11
C SER A 166 -2.90 -4.80 4.36
N LEU A 167 -2.06 -4.88 5.39
CA LEU A 167 -1.05 -3.87 5.73
C LEU A 167 0.35 -4.41 5.46
N ASP A 168 1.18 -3.59 4.85
CA ASP A 168 2.55 -3.95 4.52
C ASP A 168 3.50 -2.75 4.66
N ALA A 169 4.78 -3.03 4.85
CA ALA A 169 5.83 -2.02 4.92
C ALA A 169 6.93 -2.42 3.95
N ARG A 170 7.47 -1.49 3.14
CA ARG A 170 8.59 -1.78 2.25
C ARG A 170 9.73 -0.81 2.50
N LEU A 171 10.95 -1.28 2.31
CA LEU A 171 12.13 -0.42 2.44
C LEU A 171 12.41 0.28 1.13
N CYS A 172 12.78 1.54 1.22
CA CYS A 172 13.19 2.36 0.11
C CYS A 172 14.63 2.82 0.34
N TYR A 173 15.52 2.43 -0.56
CA TYR A 173 16.93 2.82 -0.56
C TYR A 173 17.23 3.88 -1.63
N GLY A 174 16.25 4.30 -2.40
CA GLY A 174 16.43 5.32 -3.44
C GLY A 174 15.25 5.38 -4.41
N PRO A 175 15.30 6.31 -5.37
CA PRO A 175 14.22 6.47 -6.35
C PRO A 175 13.95 5.16 -7.12
N GLY A 176 12.76 4.59 -6.95
CA GLY A 176 12.37 3.34 -7.63
C GLY A 176 13.05 2.07 -7.09
N VAL A 177 13.91 2.18 -6.08
CA VAL A 177 14.61 1.05 -5.47
C VAL A 177 13.90 0.68 -4.18
N TYR A 178 13.15 -0.40 -4.26
CA TYR A 178 12.40 -0.97 -3.14
C TYR A 178 12.89 -2.37 -2.86
N ASP A 179 12.97 -2.70 -1.58
CA ASP A 179 13.20 -4.07 -1.14
C ASP A 179 12.10 -4.49 -0.16
N SER A 180 11.85 -5.78 -0.14
CA SER A 180 10.95 -6.37 0.82
C SER A 180 11.65 -6.45 2.18
N ALA A 181 10.91 -6.15 3.24
CA ALA A 181 11.43 -6.03 4.59
C ALA A 181 11.93 -7.36 5.18
N ASP A 182 11.57 -8.49 4.58
CA ASP A 182 12.09 -9.84 4.89
C ASP A 182 13.60 -9.97 4.61
N ARG A 183 14.21 -9.07 3.86
CA ARG A 183 15.62 -9.16 3.43
C ARG A 183 16.55 -8.14 4.08
N THR A 184 16.09 -7.42 5.09
CA THR A 184 16.84 -6.27 5.63
C THR A 184 17.49 -6.50 6.99
N ALA A 185 18.58 -5.77 7.23
CA ALA A 185 19.18 -5.59 8.55
C ALA A 185 18.45 -4.50 9.38
N SER A 186 17.58 -3.70 8.75
CA SER A 186 16.97 -2.50 9.32
C SER A 186 15.56 -2.74 9.87
N TRP A 187 15.36 -3.91 10.51
CA TRP A 187 14.10 -4.29 11.15
C TRP A 187 13.52 -3.24 12.12
N PRO A 188 14.30 -2.48 12.91
CA PRO A 188 13.74 -1.45 13.78
C PRO A 188 12.98 -0.36 13.02
N LEU A 189 13.52 0.10 11.88
CA LEU A 189 12.87 1.11 11.04
C LEU A 189 11.60 0.56 10.40
N VAL A 190 11.66 -0.69 9.92
CA VAL A 190 10.50 -1.40 9.36
C VAL A 190 9.41 -1.51 10.41
N ARG A 191 9.76 -1.94 11.62
CA ARG A 191 8.81 -2.08 12.74
C ARG A 191 8.17 -0.75 13.09
N GLN A 192 8.95 0.33 13.16
CA GLN A 192 8.41 1.67 13.43
C GLN A 192 7.41 2.12 12.35
N GLY A 193 7.77 1.97 11.07
CA GLY A 193 6.87 2.31 9.96
C GLY A 193 5.60 1.46 9.97
N ALA A 194 5.74 0.15 10.18
CA ALA A 194 4.62 -0.79 10.32
C ALA A 194 3.71 -0.43 11.51
N SER A 195 4.27 -0.10 12.67
CA SER A 195 3.49 0.35 13.81
C SER A 195 2.72 1.63 13.49
N ARG A 196 3.36 2.65 12.92
CA ARG A 196 2.68 3.89 12.52
C ARG A 196 1.54 3.63 11.52
N LEU A 197 1.80 2.84 10.48
CA LEU A 197 0.76 2.48 9.50
C LEU A 197 -0.43 1.80 10.18
N PHE A 198 -0.16 0.87 11.10
CA PHE A 198 -1.21 0.18 11.84
C PHE A 198 -2.06 1.15 12.66
N GLU A 199 -1.44 2.01 13.46
CA GLU A 199 -2.14 3.02 14.29
C GLU A 199 -3.01 3.95 13.42
N LEU A 200 -2.48 4.44 12.30
CA LEU A 200 -3.20 5.29 11.35
C LEU A 200 -4.42 4.58 10.74
N VAL A 201 -4.26 3.32 10.33
CA VAL A 201 -5.34 2.55 9.70
C VAL A 201 -6.42 2.21 10.72
N ILE A 202 -6.06 1.75 11.92
CA ILE A 202 -7.05 1.45 12.97
C ILE A 202 -7.83 2.71 13.36
N GLY A 203 -7.14 3.84 13.54
CA GLY A 203 -7.79 5.13 13.79
C GLY A 203 -8.76 5.53 12.66
N ALA A 204 -8.40 5.26 11.41
CA ALA A 204 -9.26 5.52 10.26
C ALA A 204 -10.46 4.58 10.17
N ILE A 205 -10.29 3.29 10.49
CA ILE A 205 -11.38 2.30 10.57
C ILE A 205 -12.40 2.77 11.60
N GLY A 206 -11.95 3.07 12.83
CA GLY A 206 -12.81 3.57 13.91
C GLY A 206 -13.63 4.79 13.49
N LYS A 207 -13.00 5.79 12.84
CA LYS A 207 -13.70 7.01 12.38
C LYS A 207 -14.60 6.81 11.15
N SER A 208 -14.45 5.72 10.42
CA SER A 208 -15.17 5.50 9.17
C SER A 208 -16.41 4.63 9.32
N GLY A 209 -16.43 3.72 10.30
CA GLY A 209 -17.48 2.71 10.44
C GLY A 209 -17.50 1.69 9.30
N VAL A 210 -16.39 1.53 8.57
CA VAL A 210 -16.27 0.53 7.50
C VAL A 210 -16.33 -0.88 8.08
N LEU A 211 -17.03 -1.77 7.38
CA LEU A 211 -17.05 -3.19 7.72
C LEU A 211 -15.88 -3.89 7.04
N ILE A 212 -15.04 -4.58 7.81
CA ILE A 212 -13.88 -5.34 7.31
C ILE A 212 -14.05 -6.79 7.76
N GLU A 213 -14.14 -7.72 6.81
CA GLU A 213 -14.28 -9.15 7.12
C GLU A 213 -12.94 -9.79 7.52
N GLU A 214 -11.85 -9.42 6.83
CA GLU A 214 -10.50 -9.93 7.07
C GLU A 214 -9.50 -8.76 7.19
N LEU A 215 -8.77 -8.69 8.31
CA LEU A 215 -7.65 -7.77 8.49
C LEU A 215 -6.35 -8.57 8.57
N ASP A 216 -5.50 -8.40 7.58
CA ASP A 216 -4.15 -8.94 7.54
C ASP A 216 -3.15 -7.82 7.86
N ALA A 217 -2.45 -7.95 8.97
CA ALA A 217 -1.30 -7.11 9.28
C ALA A 217 -0.01 -7.94 9.14
N TYR A 218 0.74 -7.70 8.06
CA TYR A 218 2.10 -8.20 7.89
C TYR A 218 2.27 -9.74 7.79
N TRP A 219 1.25 -10.48 7.31
CA TRP A 219 1.14 -11.96 7.26
C TRP A 219 2.37 -12.75 6.82
N SER A 220 3.28 -12.17 6.03
CA SER A 220 4.47 -12.87 5.52
C SER A 220 5.79 -12.47 6.19
N ARG A 221 5.77 -11.63 7.24
CA ARG A 221 6.98 -10.95 7.74
C ARG A 221 7.19 -11.14 9.23
N THR A 222 8.03 -12.11 9.57
CA THR A 222 8.38 -12.53 10.94
C THR A 222 9.06 -11.45 11.83
N GLY A 223 9.30 -10.23 11.33
CA GLY A 223 9.86 -9.11 12.10
C GLY A 223 8.99 -7.85 12.18
N CYS A 224 7.81 -7.85 11.54
CA CYS A 224 6.87 -6.73 11.54
C CYS A 224 5.83 -6.79 12.68
N ALA A 225 6.05 -7.62 13.70
CA ALA A 225 5.14 -7.72 14.84
C ALA A 225 4.91 -6.33 15.46
N VAL A 226 3.65 -5.90 15.50
CA VAL A 226 3.23 -4.67 16.17
C VAL A 226 3.17 -4.96 17.67
N SER A 227 3.82 -4.12 18.48
CA SER A 227 3.82 -4.26 19.94
C SER A 227 2.38 -4.25 20.48
N ILE A 228 2.11 -5.13 21.45
CA ILE A 228 0.80 -5.23 22.12
C ILE A 228 0.36 -3.92 22.78
N ASP A 229 1.31 -3.09 23.21
CA ASP A 229 1.03 -1.77 23.79
C ASP A 229 0.53 -0.77 22.75
N SER A 230 1.00 -0.89 21.50
CA SER A 230 0.53 -0.03 20.40
C SER A 230 -0.86 -0.45 19.92
N LEU A 231 -1.13 -1.76 19.93
CA LEU A 231 -2.46 -2.33 19.75
C LEU A 231 -3.44 -1.82 20.83
N ALA A 232 -3.07 -1.96 22.10
CA ALA A 232 -3.92 -1.54 23.22
C ALA A 232 -4.23 -0.04 23.21
N ARG A 233 -3.23 0.81 22.93
CA ARG A 233 -3.43 2.27 22.79
C ARG A 233 -4.35 2.63 21.63
N SER A 234 -4.18 1.98 20.48
CA SER A 234 -5.03 2.22 19.29
C SER A 234 -6.46 1.76 19.49
N LEU A 235 -6.67 0.69 20.26
CA LEU A 235 -8.02 0.18 20.56
C LEU A 235 -8.74 1.03 21.61
N GLN A 236 -8.01 1.63 22.56
CA GLN A 236 -8.58 2.54 23.56
C GLN A 236 -9.09 3.85 22.94
N SER A 237 -8.45 4.36 21.88
CA SER A 237 -8.90 5.58 21.18
C SER A 237 -10.15 5.36 20.33
N VAL A 238 -10.46 4.12 19.93
CA VAL A 238 -11.68 3.77 19.18
C VAL A 238 -12.92 3.70 20.08
N GLY A 239 -12.74 3.43 21.38
CA GLY A 239 -13.85 3.26 22.33
C GLY A 239 -14.44 4.54 22.95
N GLN A 240 -13.89 5.73 22.67
CA GLN A 240 -14.34 6.99 23.30
C GLN A 240 -15.45 7.73 22.53
N ASP A 241 -15.67 7.43 21.25
CA ASP A 241 -16.76 8.01 20.44
C ASP A 241 -17.94 7.03 20.39
N GLY A 242 -18.83 7.15 21.37
CA GLY A 242 -19.83 6.14 21.73
C GLY A 242 -20.70 5.57 20.58
N GLY A 243 -20.97 4.26 20.68
CA GLY A 243 -22.13 3.63 20.03
C GLY A 243 -21.95 2.24 19.43
N ALA A 244 -20.85 1.53 19.66
CA ALA A 244 -20.73 0.08 19.41
C ALA A 244 -19.49 -0.45 20.14
N ASP A 245 -19.51 -1.69 20.62
CA ASP A 245 -18.30 -2.37 21.06
C ASP A 245 -17.32 -2.41 19.86
N PRO A 246 -16.06 -1.93 19.98
CA PRO A 246 -15.08 -2.04 18.90
C PRO A 246 -14.98 -3.46 18.32
N TRP A 247 -15.29 -4.47 19.15
CA TRP A 247 -15.32 -5.88 18.77
C TRP A 247 -16.51 -6.27 17.88
N ASP A 248 -17.64 -5.57 17.95
CA ASP A 248 -18.84 -5.88 17.14
C ASP A 248 -18.66 -5.56 15.66
N ALA A 249 -17.79 -4.60 15.33
CA ALA A 249 -17.40 -4.24 13.96
C ALA A 249 -16.32 -5.16 13.37
N MET A 250 -15.67 -5.99 14.21
CA MET A 250 -14.48 -6.79 13.87
C MET A 250 -14.75 -8.30 13.97
N ARG A 251 -15.85 -8.78 13.36
CA ARG A 251 -16.14 -10.22 13.22
C ARG A 251 -15.30 -10.83 12.09
N GLY A 252 -14.02 -11.06 12.36
CA GLY A 252 -13.09 -11.70 11.46
C GLY A 252 -12.05 -12.54 12.21
N HIS A 253 -11.57 -13.61 11.59
CA HIS A 253 -10.53 -14.46 12.16
C HIS A 253 -9.23 -13.66 12.34
N TRP A 254 -8.91 -13.31 13.58
CA TRP A 254 -7.59 -12.81 13.95
C TRP A 254 -6.62 -13.97 13.85
N CYS A 255 -5.75 -13.97 12.86
CA CYS A 255 -4.55 -14.77 12.97
C CYS A 255 -3.53 -13.97 13.79
N HIS A 256 -3.11 -14.56 14.90
CA HIS A 256 -2.18 -14.00 15.87
C HIS A 256 -1.06 -13.18 15.19
N PRO A 257 -0.93 -11.87 15.46
CA PRO A 257 0.39 -11.27 15.38
C PRO A 257 1.25 -12.05 16.37
N PHE A 258 2.43 -12.50 15.97
CA PHE A 258 3.39 -13.06 16.91
C PHE A 258 3.60 -12.04 18.03
N ILE A 259 3.13 -12.40 19.23
CA ILE A 259 3.23 -11.61 20.45
C ILE A 259 4.60 -11.94 21.04
N GLU A 260 5.52 -10.98 21.04
CA GLU A 260 6.65 -10.95 21.97
C GLU A 260 6.38 -9.93 23.08
#